data_AF-A0A101HFF1-F1
#
_entry.id   AF-A0A101HFF1-F1
#
_cell.length_a   1.000
_cell.length_b   1.000
_cell.length_c   1.000
_cell.angle_alpha   90.00
_cell.angle_beta   90.00
_cell.angle_gamma   90.00
#
_symmetry.space_group_name_H-M   'P 1'
#
loop_
_entity.id
_entity.type
_entity.pdbx_description
1 polymer ?
#
loop_
_entity_poly.entity_id
_entity_poly.type
_entity_poly.pdbx_seq_one_letter_code
_entity_poly.pdbx_strand_id
1 'polypeptide(L)'
;MTGKLDELKDRALKELRTDQDLILLTIFSTLLAAFGVKIANEYVITGSMLISPLFNPILSILVPIFADDKKSFWTSLKSLLTVLLLSFSVGILFWLAIYIIGGYEVISTGIFKISVDNFLVAMILGMVGMLLWIWPKVYNTGAGVAIAISLVPPIAYSTMYLIYGYYDLSLNYFLAFLVNLFGTLIGGSVVLFFYKRGNYKTRL
;
A
#
# COMPACT_ATOMS: atom_id res chain seq x y z
N MET A 1 4.05 15.51 28.96
CA MET A 1 2.97 14.56 28.56
C MET A 1 2.63 14.62 27.06
N THR A 2 3.47 15.28 26.26
CA THR A 2 3.46 15.36 24.78
C THR A 2 4.11 14.14 24.06
N GLY A 3 4.87 13.30 24.79
CA GLY A 3 5.83 12.36 24.20
C GLY A 3 5.29 11.30 23.22
N LYS A 4 4.18 10.61 23.51
CA LYS A 4 3.79 9.42 22.71
C LYS A 4 3.28 9.74 21.30
N LEU A 5 2.54 10.83 21.10
CA LEU A 5 2.09 11.20 19.75
C LEU A 5 3.23 11.84 18.95
N ASP A 6 4.11 12.58 19.62
CA ASP A 6 5.29 13.16 18.99
C ASP A 6 6.31 12.08 18.60
N GLU A 7 6.47 11.01 19.39
CA GLU A 7 7.22 9.80 19.01
C GLU A 7 6.66 9.14 17.74
N LEU A 8 5.32 9.00 17.64
CA LEU A 8 4.69 8.47 16.43
C LEU A 8 4.88 9.40 15.22
N LYS A 9 4.85 10.73 15.43
CA LYS A 9 5.15 11.68 14.34
C LYS A 9 6.58 11.52 13.84
N ASP A 10 7.55 11.45 14.75
CA ASP A 10 8.97 11.31 14.37
C ASP A 10 9.21 10.00 13.62
N ARG A 11 8.54 8.92 14.04
CA ARG A 11 8.56 7.65 13.31
C ARG A 11 7.91 7.78 11.93
N ALA A 12 6.71 8.34 11.85
CA ALA A 12 6.01 8.55 10.59
C ALA A 12 6.88 9.37 9.63
N LEU A 13 7.43 10.48 10.08
CA LEU A 13 8.30 11.34 9.28
C LEU A 13 9.54 10.60 8.76
N LYS A 14 10.13 9.70 9.54
CA LYS A 14 11.24 8.85 9.08
C LYS A 14 10.79 7.87 7.99
N GLU A 15 9.68 7.17 8.20
CA GLU A 15 9.13 6.20 7.25
C GLU A 15 8.61 6.85 5.95
N LEU A 16 8.30 8.14 6.01
CA LEU A 16 7.83 8.93 4.86
C LEU A 16 8.98 9.58 4.07
N ARG A 17 10.23 9.49 4.52
CA ARG A 17 11.35 9.97 3.70
C ARG A 17 11.53 9.05 2.52
N THR A 18 11.42 9.62 1.32
CA THR A 18 11.82 8.93 0.09
C THR A 18 13.33 8.81 0.07
N ASP A 19 13.84 7.69 0.55
CA ASP A 19 15.26 7.33 0.47
C ASP A 19 15.51 6.33 -0.67
N GLN A 20 16.78 6.01 -0.89
CA GLN A 20 17.21 5.11 -1.96
C GLN A 20 16.65 3.71 -1.77
N ASP A 21 16.58 3.22 -0.53
CA ASP A 21 16.07 1.89 -0.22
C ASP A 21 14.58 1.78 -0.53
N LEU A 22 13.79 2.80 -0.17
CA LEU A 22 12.36 2.87 -0.51
C LEU A 22 12.14 2.81 -2.02
N ILE A 23 12.93 3.57 -2.78
CA ILE A 23 12.86 3.60 -4.26
C ILE A 23 13.22 2.21 -4.83
N LEU A 24 14.34 1.63 -4.41
CA LEU A 24 14.82 0.34 -4.90
C LEU A 24 13.84 -0.79 -4.56
N LEU A 25 13.37 -0.87 -3.31
CA LEU A 25 12.39 -1.86 -2.87
C LEU A 25 11.06 -1.71 -3.64
N THR A 26 10.64 -0.49 -3.93
CA THR A 26 9.45 -0.24 -4.76
C THR A 26 9.63 -0.76 -6.18
N ILE A 27 10.79 -0.48 -6.80
CA ILE A 27 11.11 -0.98 -8.14
C ILE A 27 11.13 -2.52 -8.14
N PHE A 28 11.87 -3.13 -7.21
CA PHE A 28 12.00 -4.60 -7.16
C PHE A 28 10.68 -5.29 -6.83
N SER A 29 9.90 -4.82 -5.86
CA SER A 29 8.59 -5.40 -5.55
C SER A 29 7.63 -5.27 -6.73
N THR A 30 7.60 -4.13 -7.42
CA THR A 30 6.76 -3.96 -8.62
C THR A 30 7.19 -4.90 -9.75
N LEU A 31 8.49 -5.03 -10.02
CA LEU A 31 9.01 -5.95 -11.02
C LEU A 31 8.67 -7.40 -10.68
N LEU A 32 8.86 -7.81 -9.42
CA LEU A 32 8.49 -9.14 -8.96
C LEU A 32 6.99 -9.41 -9.14
N ALA A 33 6.14 -8.44 -8.81
CA ALA A 33 4.70 -8.57 -9.03
C ALA A 33 4.37 -8.74 -10.52
N ALA A 34 4.97 -7.92 -11.39
CA ALA A 34 4.75 -7.98 -12.83
C ALA A 34 5.28 -9.31 -13.45
N PHE A 35 6.44 -9.79 -13.01
CA PHE A 35 6.93 -11.12 -13.36
C PHE A 35 5.99 -12.20 -12.87
N GLY A 36 5.52 -12.13 -11.61
CA GLY A 36 4.57 -13.06 -11.03
C GLY A 36 3.27 -13.16 -11.83
N VAL A 37 2.75 -12.02 -12.31
CA VAL A 37 1.60 -11.98 -13.23
C VAL A 37 1.95 -12.63 -14.57
N LYS A 38 3.11 -12.29 -15.17
CA LYS A 38 3.55 -12.85 -16.46
C LYS A 38 3.69 -14.37 -16.45
N ILE A 39 4.19 -14.94 -15.36
CA ILE A 39 4.37 -16.40 -15.22
C ILE A 39 3.20 -17.10 -14.50
N ALA A 40 2.11 -16.38 -14.22
CA ALA A 40 0.95 -16.87 -13.49
C ALA A 40 1.29 -17.58 -12.16
N ASN A 41 2.22 -17.00 -11.38
CA ASN A 41 2.71 -17.58 -10.12
C ASN A 41 2.29 -16.74 -8.91
N GLU A 42 1.26 -17.21 -8.20
CA GLU A 42 0.72 -16.56 -7.01
C GLU A 42 1.74 -16.45 -5.86
N TYR A 43 2.70 -17.38 -5.75
CA TYR A 43 3.74 -17.30 -4.72
C TYR A 43 4.69 -16.13 -4.96
N VAL A 44 5.04 -15.85 -6.21
CA VAL A 44 5.87 -14.69 -6.58
C VAL A 44 5.10 -13.38 -6.37
N ILE A 45 3.81 -13.36 -6.76
CA ILE A 45 2.92 -12.22 -6.51
C ILE A 45 2.83 -11.94 -5.01
N THR A 46 2.61 -12.97 -4.19
CA THR A 46 2.53 -12.83 -2.73
C THR A 46 3.86 -12.40 -2.12
N GLY A 47 4.98 -12.97 -2.58
CA GLY A 47 6.33 -12.58 -2.15
C GLY A 47 6.66 -11.12 -2.47
N SER A 48 6.15 -10.59 -3.59
CA SER A 48 6.32 -9.18 -3.94
C SER A 48 5.64 -8.23 -2.95
N MET A 49 4.48 -8.63 -2.38
CA MET A 49 3.78 -7.85 -1.35
C MET A 49 4.57 -7.78 -0.05
N LEU A 50 5.26 -8.88 0.31
CA LEU A 50 6.06 -8.97 1.53
C LEU A 50 7.27 -8.02 1.49
N ILE A 51 7.86 -7.85 0.31
CA ILE A 51 9.03 -6.98 0.11
C ILE A 51 8.60 -5.51 -0.05
N SER A 52 7.36 -5.27 -0.48
CA SER A 52 6.88 -3.93 -0.79
C SER A 52 6.93 -3.01 0.42
N PRO A 53 7.56 -1.84 0.31
CA PRO A 53 7.67 -0.92 1.43
C PRO A 53 6.45 0.01 1.53
N LEU A 54 5.37 -0.23 0.77
CA LEU A 54 4.19 0.65 0.68
C LEU A 54 3.37 0.72 1.96
N PHE A 55 3.38 -0.33 2.77
CA PHE A 55 2.53 -0.44 3.96
C PHE A 55 2.78 0.67 4.99
N ASN A 56 4.05 0.89 5.33
CA ASN A 56 4.47 1.85 6.33
C ASN A 56 4.16 3.33 5.93
N PRO A 57 4.50 3.80 4.71
CA PRO A 57 4.10 5.12 4.21
C PRO A 57 2.58 5.35 4.22
N ILE A 58 1.79 4.33 3.88
CA ILE A 58 0.32 4.44 3.84
C ILE A 58 -0.26 4.66 5.23
N LEU A 59 0.23 3.96 6.26
CA LEU A 59 -0.26 4.20 7.62
C LEU A 59 0.32 5.48 8.23
N SER A 60 1.57 5.80 7.91
CA SER A 60 2.27 6.98 8.42
C SER A 60 1.60 8.30 8.03
N ILE A 61 0.94 8.39 6.86
CA ILE A 61 0.20 9.58 6.44
C ILE A 61 -0.94 9.96 7.42
N LEU A 62 -1.46 8.99 8.18
CA LEU A 62 -2.56 9.22 9.10
C LEU A 62 -2.10 9.97 10.36
N VAL A 63 -0.84 9.82 10.79
CA VAL A 63 -0.36 10.42 12.03
C VAL A 63 -0.39 11.96 12.00
N PRO A 64 0.13 12.64 10.95
CA PRO A 64 0.01 14.09 10.83
C PRO A 64 -1.43 14.60 10.82
N ILE A 65 -2.37 13.84 10.24
CA ILE A 65 -3.81 14.20 10.21
C ILE A 65 -4.36 14.29 11.63
N PHE A 66 -4.12 13.26 12.44
CA PHE A 66 -4.61 13.21 13.82
C PHE A 66 -3.90 14.18 14.76
N ALA A 67 -2.71 14.62 14.38
CA ALA A 67 -1.92 15.57 15.15
C ALA A 67 -2.03 17.03 14.67
N ASP A 68 -2.89 17.31 13.70
CA ASP A 68 -3.14 18.64 13.12
C ASP A 68 -1.89 19.31 12.53
N ASP A 69 -0.93 18.51 12.02
CA ASP A 69 0.28 18.99 11.37
C ASP A 69 0.13 18.94 9.84
N LYS A 70 -0.39 20.03 9.28
CA LYS A 70 -0.61 20.17 7.83
C LYS A 70 0.68 20.07 7.02
N LYS A 71 1.80 20.57 7.55
CA LYS A 71 3.09 20.56 6.82
C LYS A 71 3.58 19.13 6.66
N SER A 72 3.56 18.37 7.74
CA SER A 72 3.93 16.95 7.73
C SER A 72 2.97 16.14 6.87
N PHE A 73 1.65 16.40 6.93
CA PHE A 73 0.66 15.74 6.08
C PHE A 73 0.98 15.90 4.58
N TRP A 74 1.20 17.13 4.10
CA TRP A 74 1.51 17.36 2.68
C TRP A 74 2.83 16.73 2.24
N THR A 75 3.83 16.71 3.13
CA THR A 75 5.11 16.02 2.87
C THR A 75 4.90 14.52 2.74
N SER A 76 4.09 13.95 3.64
CA SER A 76 3.73 12.53 3.66
C SER A 76 2.98 12.12 2.40
N LEU A 77 1.98 12.91 2.03
CA LEU A 77 1.16 12.69 0.84
C LEU A 77 2.00 12.73 -0.42
N LYS A 78 2.92 13.70 -0.54
CA LYS A 78 3.85 13.78 -1.68
C LYS A 78 4.72 12.52 -1.78
N SER A 79 5.29 12.06 -0.67
CA SER A 79 6.11 10.84 -0.65
C SER A 79 5.31 9.60 -1.09
N LEU A 80 4.10 9.42 -0.53
CA LEU A 80 3.21 8.34 -0.93
C LEU A 80 2.89 8.39 -2.43
N LEU A 81 2.53 9.56 -2.95
CA LEU A 81 2.27 9.75 -4.37
C LEU A 81 3.49 9.46 -5.23
N THR A 82 4.69 9.86 -4.81
CA THR A 82 5.94 9.54 -5.51
C THR A 82 6.16 8.03 -5.61
N VAL A 83 5.97 7.28 -4.52
CA VAL A 83 6.14 5.83 -4.52
C VAL A 83 5.08 5.12 -5.38
N LEU A 84 3.83 5.59 -5.31
CA LEU A 84 2.75 5.06 -6.15
C LEU A 84 3.00 5.33 -7.64
N LEU A 85 3.35 6.57 -7.99
CA LEU A 85 3.68 6.94 -9.37
C LEU A 85 4.89 6.14 -9.89
N LEU A 86 5.91 5.94 -9.06
CA LEU A 86 7.05 5.09 -9.39
C LEU A 86 6.59 3.65 -9.67
N SER A 87 5.75 3.07 -8.80
CA SER A 87 5.21 1.71 -8.97
C SER A 87 4.44 1.57 -10.29
N PHE A 88 3.54 2.51 -10.60
CA PHE A 88 2.81 2.51 -11.87
C PHE A 88 3.75 2.67 -13.06
N SER A 89 4.72 3.59 -12.99
CA SER A 89 5.67 3.85 -14.07
C SER A 89 6.52 2.61 -14.36
N VAL A 90 7.04 1.94 -13.33
CA VAL A 90 7.82 0.70 -13.46
C VAL A 90 6.97 -0.42 -14.07
N GLY A 91 5.72 -0.59 -13.61
CA GLY A 91 4.80 -1.58 -14.19
C GLY A 91 4.51 -1.32 -15.67
N ILE A 92 4.22 -0.07 -16.04
CA ILE A 92 4.01 0.35 -17.44
C ILE A 92 5.25 0.06 -18.29
N LEU A 93 6.44 0.47 -17.83
CA LEU A 93 7.69 0.26 -18.55
C LEU A 93 7.99 -1.23 -18.74
N PHE A 94 7.77 -2.04 -17.71
CA PHE A 94 7.93 -3.49 -17.79
C PHE A 94 7.01 -4.08 -18.86
N TRP A 95 5.71 -3.82 -18.78
CA TRP A 95 4.75 -4.38 -19.72
C TRP A 95 4.92 -3.86 -21.14
N LEU A 96 5.32 -2.59 -21.30
CA LEU A 96 5.67 -2.03 -22.60
C LEU A 96 6.86 -2.77 -23.23
N ALA A 97 7.91 -3.06 -22.44
CA ALA A 97 9.05 -3.84 -22.93
C ALA A 97 8.64 -5.26 -23.34
N ILE A 98 7.81 -5.94 -22.53
CA ILE A 98 7.28 -7.28 -22.87
C ILE A 98 6.42 -7.24 -24.14
N TYR A 99 5.58 -6.22 -24.28
CA TYR A 99 4.73 -6.04 -25.45
C TYR A 99 5.56 -5.87 -26.74
N ILE A 100 6.62 -5.06 -26.69
CA ILE A 100 7.51 -4.82 -27.84
C ILE A 100 8.29 -6.08 -28.26
N ILE A 101 8.81 -6.83 -27.29
CA ILE A 101 9.62 -8.03 -27.57
C ILE A 101 8.76 -9.16 -28.16
N GLY A 102 7.45 -9.15 -27.86
CA GLY A 102 6.58 -10.29 -28.12
C GLY A 102 6.90 -11.43 -27.15
N GLY A 103 5.87 -12.10 -26.62
CA GLY A 103 6.08 -13.22 -25.68
C GLY A 103 5.15 -13.25 -24.48
N TYR A 104 4.03 -12.54 -24.55
CA TYR A 104 2.91 -12.72 -23.62
C TYR A 104 1.59 -12.40 -24.31
N GLU A 105 0.69 -13.36 -24.30
CA GLU A 105 -0.71 -13.18 -24.65
C GLU A 105 -1.52 -13.04 -23.37
N VAL A 106 -2.35 -12.00 -23.30
CA VAL A 106 -3.21 -11.78 -22.14
C VAL A 106 -4.28 -12.85 -22.14
N ILE A 107 -4.12 -13.83 -21.25
CA ILE A 107 -5.22 -14.68 -20.82
C ILE A 107 -5.99 -13.85 -19.81
N SER A 108 -7.30 -13.64 -20.03
CA SER A 108 -8.15 -12.96 -19.05
C SER A 108 -8.08 -13.73 -17.73
N THR A 109 -7.25 -13.23 -16.83
CA THR A 109 -7.13 -13.73 -15.46
C THR A 109 -8.25 -13.06 -14.69
N GLY A 110 -9.09 -13.87 -14.03
CA GLY A 110 -10.43 -13.49 -13.58
C GLY A 110 -10.56 -12.09 -12.97
N ILE A 111 -11.67 -11.43 -13.29
CA ILE A 111 -11.98 -10.05 -12.87
C ILE A 111 -11.93 -9.94 -11.35
N PHE A 112 -11.09 -9.05 -10.82
CA PHE A 112 -11.21 -8.65 -9.42
C PHE A 112 -12.58 -7.98 -9.22
N LYS A 113 -13.49 -8.67 -8.53
CA LYS A 113 -14.80 -8.11 -8.21
C LYS A 113 -14.66 -7.17 -7.03
N ILE A 114 -14.88 -5.89 -7.27
CA ILE A 114 -15.05 -4.91 -6.20
C ILE A 114 -16.33 -5.28 -5.45
N SER A 115 -16.20 -5.55 -4.16
CA SER A 115 -17.32 -5.92 -3.28
C SER A 115 -17.24 -5.14 -1.98
N VAL A 116 -18.38 -5.01 -1.30
CA VAL A 116 -18.44 -4.45 0.06
C VAL A 116 -17.57 -5.29 1.01
N ASP A 117 -17.54 -6.61 0.82
CA ASP A 117 -16.72 -7.51 1.63
C ASP A 117 -15.22 -7.19 1.50
N ASN A 118 -14.73 -6.96 0.28
CA ASN A 118 -13.33 -6.59 0.05
C ASN A 118 -12.98 -5.26 0.71
N PHE A 119 -13.89 -4.28 0.68
CA PHE A 119 -13.71 -3.02 1.37
C PHE A 119 -13.68 -3.18 2.91
N LEU A 120 -14.58 -3.98 3.48
CA LEU A 120 -14.61 -4.27 4.91
C LEU A 120 -13.35 -5.01 5.36
N VAL A 121 -12.87 -5.97 4.57
CA VAL A 121 -11.60 -6.65 4.82
C VAL A 121 -10.44 -5.65 4.81
N ALA A 122 -10.35 -4.77 3.81
CA ALA A 122 -9.32 -3.73 3.76
C ALA A 122 -9.40 -2.79 4.98
N MET A 123 -10.60 -2.46 5.45
CA MET A 123 -10.80 -1.67 6.66
C MET A 123 -10.29 -2.38 7.92
N ILE A 124 -10.63 -3.66 8.11
CA ILE A 124 -10.13 -4.46 9.24
C ILE A 124 -8.60 -4.55 9.19
N LEU A 125 -8.03 -4.81 8.01
CA LEU A 125 -6.58 -4.85 7.84
C LEU A 125 -5.90 -3.52 8.11
N GLY A 126 -6.54 -2.39 7.75
CA GLY A 126 -6.10 -1.06 8.15
C GLY A 126 -6.08 -0.87 9.67
N MET A 127 -7.10 -1.37 10.37
CA MET A 127 -7.13 -1.34 11.84
C MET A 127 -6.00 -2.19 12.44
N VAL A 128 -5.88 -3.44 12.01
CA VAL A 128 -4.81 -4.34 12.48
C VAL A 128 -3.44 -3.74 12.16
N GLY A 129 -3.28 -3.21 10.96
CA GLY A 129 -2.03 -2.60 10.51
C GLY A 129 -1.62 -1.41 11.35
N MET A 130 -2.56 -0.49 11.64
CA MET A 130 -2.28 0.65 12.52
C MET A 130 -1.99 0.20 13.96
N LEU A 131 -2.69 -0.81 14.49
CA LEU A 131 -2.40 -1.37 15.81
C LEU A 131 -0.97 -1.93 15.87
N LEU A 132 -0.57 -2.73 14.89
CA LEU A 132 0.79 -3.27 14.80
C LEU A 132 1.83 -2.17 14.62
N TRP A 133 1.51 -1.15 13.83
CA TRP A 133 2.40 -0.02 13.60
C TRP A 133 2.64 0.77 14.90
N ILE A 134 1.60 1.02 15.69
CA ILE A 134 1.71 1.69 17.00
C ILE A 134 2.39 0.78 18.04
N TRP A 135 2.27 -0.54 17.93
CA TRP A 135 2.71 -1.46 18.97
C TRP A 135 4.25 -1.66 18.97
N PRO A 136 5.00 -1.15 19.96
CA PRO A 136 6.46 -1.21 19.98
C PRO A 136 7.06 -2.63 20.11
N LYS A 137 6.27 -3.65 20.46
CA LYS A 137 6.76 -5.01 20.75
C LYS A 137 6.77 -5.94 19.54
N VAL A 138 6.25 -5.50 18.40
CA VAL A 138 5.90 -6.40 17.29
C VAL A 138 6.47 -5.88 15.96
N TYR A 139 7.80 -5.85 15.86
CA TYR A 139 8.49 -5.35 14.67
C TYR A 139 8.32 -6.27 13.43
N ASN A 140 8.08 -7.58 13.63
CA ASN A 140 8.09 -8.59 12.56
C ASN A 140 6.70 -9.05 12.06
N THR A 141 5.59 -8.60 12.64
CA THR A 141 4.23 -9.07 12.23
C THR A 141 3.61 -8.19 11.14
N GLY A 142 4.22 -7.04 10.81
CA GLY A 142 3.77 -6.15 9.73
C GLY A 142 3.75 -6.81 8.35
N ALA A 143 4.63 -7.80 8.14
CA ALA A 143 4.69 -8.64 6.95
C ALA A 143 3.34 -9.30 6.60
N GLY A 144 2.65 -9.88 7.59
CA GLY A 144 1.37 -10.56 7.36
C GLY A 144 0.24 -9.62 6.96
N VAL A 145 0.24 -8.39 7.48
CA VAL A 145 -0.74 -7.37 7.13
C VAL A 145 -0.45 -6.76 5.77
N ALA A 146 0.83 -6.53 5.44
CA ALA A 146 1.25 -6.05 4.12
C ALA A 146 0.83 -7.01 3.00
N ILE A 147 0.92 -8.33 3.24
CA ILE A 147 0.43 -9.37 2.32
C ILE A 147 -1.10 -9.26 2.15
N ALA A 148 -1.84 -9.10 3.23
CA ALA A 148 -3.30 -9.17 3.20
C ALA A 148 -3.96 -7.95 2.52
N ILE A 149 -3.36 -6.75 2.56
CA ILE A 149 -3.97 -5.53 1.99
C ILE A 149 -3.92 -5.51 0.46
N SER A 150 -3.06 -6.35 -0.16
CA SER A 150 -3.02 -6.58 -1.61
C SER A 150 -3.04 -5.29 -2.45
N LEU A 151 -2.04 -4.43 -2.30
CA LEU A 151 -1.91 -3.19 -3.10
C LEU A 151 -1.06 -3.37 -4.35
N VAL A 152 0.03 -4.13 -4.25
CA VAL A 152 0.98 -4.31 -5.36
C VAL A 152 0.38 -5.09 -6.53
N PRO A 153 -0.34 -6.22 -6.35
CA PRO A 153 -0.87 -6.97 -7.48
C PRO A 153 -1.91 -6.20 -8.29
N PRO A 154 -2.88 -5.49 -7.69
CA PRO A 154 -3.78 -4.64 -8.46
C PRO A 154 -3.05 -3.62 -9.35
N ILE A 155 -1.93 -3.05 -8.90
CA ILE A 155 -1.09 -2.17 -9.74
C ILE A 155 -0.47 -2.97 -10.90
N ALA A 156 0.08 -4.16 -10.64
CA ALA A 156 0.69 -5.01 -11.66
C ALA A 156 -0.32 -5.46 -12.73
N TYR A 157 -1.52 -5.87 -12.34
CA TYR A 157 -2.60 -6.22 -13.27
C TYR A 157 -3.15 -4.99 -14.00
N SER A 158 -3.35 -3.86 -13.30
CA SER A 158 -3.85 -2.63 -13.90
C SER A 158 -2.92 -2.13 -15.01
N THR A 159 -1.61 -2.10 -14.76
CA THR A 159 -0.61 -1.70 -15.76
C THR A 159 -0.48 -2.69 -16.91
N MET A 160 -0.62 -4.00 -16.66
CA MET A 160 -0.69 -5.02 -17.72
C MET A 160 -1.87 -4.75 -18.66
N TYR A 161 -3.09 -4.72 -18.13
CA TYR A 161 -4.29 -4.53 -18.93
C TYR A 161 -4.30 -3.18 -19.66
N LEU A 162 -3.66 -2.15 -19.08
CA LEU A 162 -3.49 -0.84 -19.72
C LEU A 162 -2.66 -0.95 -21.00
N ILE A 163 -1.50 -1.61 -20.93
CA ILE A 163 -0.59 -1.76 -22.09
C ILE A 163 -1.22 -2.61 -23.19
N TYR A 164 -1.99 -3.64 -22.82
CA TYR A 164 -2.62 -4.55 -23.78
C TYR A 164 -3.99 -4.07 -24.29
N GLY A 165 -4.42 -2.84 -23.95
CA GLY A 165 -5.64 -2.23 -24.49
C GLY A 165 -6.94 -2.67 -23.83
N TYR A 166 -6.90 -3.45 -22.75
CA TYR A 166 -8.08 -3.87 -21.97
C TYR A 166 -8.43 -2.82 -20.91
N TYR A 167 -8.84 -1.62 -21.33
CA TYR A 167 -9.03 -0.47 -20.45
C TYR A 167 -10.04 -0.71 -19.32
N ASP A 168 -11.14 -1.42 -19.59
CA ASP A 168 -12.15 -1.74 -18.57
C ASP A 168 -11.56 -2.62 -17.46
N LEU A 169 -10.75 -3.62 -17.82
CA LEU A 169 -10.07 -4.48 -16.85
C LEU A 169 -8.99 -3.68 -16.09
N SER A 170 -8.21 -2.87 -16.80
CA SER A 170 -7.21 -1.98 -16.17
C SER A 170 -7.83 -1.07 -15.12
N LEU A 171 -8.96 -0.44 -15.46
CA LEU A 171 -9.70 0.42 -14.55
C LEU A 171 -10.28 -0.37 -13.37
N ASN A 172 -10.82 -1.57 -13.59
CA ASN A 172 -11.32 -2.41 -12.49
C ASN A 172 -10.24 -2.73 -11.46
N TYR A 173 -9.03 -3.11 -11.90
CA TYR A 173 -7.91 -3.36 -10.97
C TYR A 173 -7.38 -2.07 -10.34
N PHE A 174 -7.41 -0.94 -11.05
CA PHE A 174 -7.07 0.36 -10.47
C PHE A 174 -8.06 0.77 -9.37
N LEU A 175 -9.36 0.57 -9.61
CA LEU A 175 -10.39 0.83 -8.62
C LEU A 175 -10.29 -0.14 -7.43
N ALA A 176 -9.94 -1.40 -7.66
CA ALA A 176 -9.63 -2.36 -6.60
C ALA A 176 -8.48 -1.88 -5.70
N PHE A 177 -7.40 -1.39 -6.31
CA PHE A 177 -6.30 -0.75 -5.58
C PHE A 177 -6.81 0.42 -4.71
N LEU A 178 -7.62 1.32 -5.28
CA LEU A 178 -8.16 2.47 -4.54
C LEU A 178 -9.06 2.04 -3.38
N VAL A 179 -9.95 1.06 -3.59
CA VAL A 179 -10.83 0.52 -2.54
C VAL A 179 -10.01 -0.05 -1.39
N ASN A 180 -8.96 -0.81 -1.68
CA ASN A 180 -8.06 -1.35 -0.66
C ASN A 180 -7.28 -0.26 0.07
N LEU A 181 -6.78 0.75 -0.67
CA LEU A 181 -6.07 1.89 -0.09
C LEU A 181 -6.97 2.69 0.85
N PHE A 182 -8.16 3.09 0.40
CA PHE A 182 -9.10 3.87 1.21
C PHE A 182 -9.65 3.07 2.39
N GLY A 183 -9.98 1.80 2.20
CA GLY A 183 -10.37 0.91 3.29
C GLY A 183 -9.29 0.88 4.39
N THR A 184 -8.04 0.66 4.00
CA THR A 184 -6.88 0.65 4.90
C THR A 184 -6.74 1.97 5.66
N LEU A 185 -6.83 3.11 4.96
CA LEU A 185 -6.72 4.44 5.57
C LEU A 185 -7.85 4.72 6.56
N ILE A 186 -9.09 4.34 6.21
CA ILE A 186 -10.26 4.48 7.09
C ILE A 186 -10.09 3.62 8.34
N GLY A 187 -9.72 2.34 8.17
CA GLY A 187 -9.46 1.42 9.27
C GLY A 187 -8.37 1.94 10.22
N GLY A 188 -7.24 2.37 9.67
CA GLY A 188 -6.16 2.95 10.48
C GLY A 188 -6.60 4.23 11.20
N SER A 189 -7.43 5.05 10.56
CA SER A 189 -8.00 6.26 11.17
C SER A 189 -8.89 5.94 12.37
N VAL A 190 -9.70 4.88 12.30
CA VAL A 190 -10.52 4.43 13.43
C VAL A 190 -9.63 4.11 14.64
N VAL A 191 -8.53 3.39 14.43
CA VAL A 191 -7.59 3.05 15.51
C VAL A 191 -6.93 4.29 16.11
N LEU A 192 -6.42 5.21 15.28
CA LEU A 192 -5.82 6.45 15.77
C LEU A 192 -6.83 7.34 16.50
N PHE A 193 -8.08 7.38 16.06
CA PHE A 193 -9.15 8.11 16.73
C PHE A 193 -9.38 7.59 18.15
N PHE A 194 -9.50 6.28 18.33
CA PHE A 194 -9.64 5.67 19.65
C PHE A 194 -8.36 5.80 20.47
N TYR A 195 -7.18 5.68 19.87
CA TYR A 195 -5.89 5.87 20.54
C TYR A 195 -5.75 7.29 21.11
N LYS A 196 -6.13 8.31 20.32
CA LYS A 196 -6.12 9.72 20.76
C LYS A 196 -7.11 9.96 21.89
N ARG A 197 -8.31 9.38 21.84
CA ARG A 197 -9.33 9.53 22.91
C ARG A 197 -9.00 8.74 24.18
N GLY A 198 -8.49 7.52 24.05
CA GLY A 198 -8.15 6.64 25.17
C GLY A 198 -7.01 7.19 26.04
N ASN A 199 -6.01 7.84 25.44
CA ASN A 199 -4.90 8.46 26.18
C ASN A 199 -5.27 9.79 26.88
N TYR A 200 -6.51 10.30 26.75
CA TYR A 200 -6.98 11.45 27.54
C TYR A 200 -7.69 11.02 28.85
N LYS A 201 -7.99 9.74 29.04
CA LYS A 201 -8.64 9.22 30.26
C LYS A 201 -8.12 7.84 30.67
N THR A 202 -6.86 7.76 31.06
CA THR A 202 -6.38 6.68 31.94
C THR A 202 -5.40 7.24 32.96
N ARG A 203 -5.96 8.04 33.88
CA ARG A 203 -5.58 7.98 35.29
C ARG A 203 -6.49 6.92 35.93
N LEU A 204 -5.97 5.71 36.12
CA LEU A 204 -6.32 4.83 37.23
C LEU A 204 -5.04 4.08 37.59
#